data_AF-A0A8D0GW89-F1
#
_entry.id   AF-A0A8D0GW89-F1
#
_cell.length_a   1.000
_cell.length_b   1.000
_cell.length_c   1.000
_cell.angle_alpha   90.00
_cell.angle_beta   90.00
_cell.angle_gamma   90.00
#
_symmetry.space_group_name_H-M   'P 1'
#
loop_
_entity.id
_entity.type
_entity.pdbx_description
1 polymer ?
#
loop_
_entity_poly.entity_id
_entity_poly.type
_entity_poly.pdbx_seq_one_letter_code
_entity_poly.pdbx_strand_id
1 'polypeptide(L)'
;MRLLRALLRASSPAGIPQQVDFYSRFSPSPLSMKQFLDFGECRLPVRLANIMKEISLLPDNLLKTPSVQLVQSWYVQSLQEILDFKHKSADDSDAISRFTDTVITIRNRHNDVIPTMAQGVIEYKESYGVDPVTCQNVQYFLDRFYMSRISIRMLLNQHTLLFGGKIKVNPAHPKHIGSIDPTCNVVEVIKDGYENAKRLSKLSDQPMQVVCVPSHLYHMVFELFKNAMRATMEHNADRGVYPPIQVHVTLGKEDLTVKVINREPVNPVAGNGPGVPPLVHSILAMALSTESIERLPVYNKSAWRHYTANHEADDWCVPSSEPKDMTTFRSI
;
A
#
# COMPACT_ATOMS: atom_id res chain seq x y z
N MET A 1 18.93 12.12 19.31
CA MET A 1 17.80 13.05 19.63
C MET A 1 18.23 14.51 19.85
N ARG A 2 19.26 14.83 20.65
CA ARG A 2 19.71 16.23 20.89
C ARG A 2 20.40 16.90 19.69
N LEU A 3 21.18 16.16 18.90
CA LEU A 3 21.83 16.65 17.68
C LEU A 3 20.83 17.01 16.55
N LEU A 4 19.72 16.27 16.43
CA LEU A 4 18.67 16.57 15.48
C LEU A 4 17.96 17.89 15.84
N ARG A 5 17.69 18.12 17.14
CA ARG A 5 17.09 19.37 17.64
C ARG A 5 18.00 20.59 17.44
N ALA A 6 19.32 20.41 17.50
CA ALA A 6 20.28 21.49 17.24
C ALA A 6 20.33 21.88 15.76
N LEU A 7 20.31 20.89 14.84
CA LEU A 7 20.25 21.13 13.40
C LEU A 7 18.91 21.75 12.96
N LEU A 8 17.82 21.44 13.66
CA LEU A 8 16.47 21.98 13.39
C LEU A 8 16.28 23.46 13.80
N ARG A 9 17.18 24.03 14.61
CA ARG A 9 17.11 25.43 15.08
C ARG A 9 17.72 26.45 14.11
N ALA A 10 18.43 26.03 13.07
CA ALA A 10 19.28 26.91 12.26
C ALA A 10 18.67 27.36 10.91
N SER A 11 17.42 27.05 10.61
CA SER A 11 16.82 27.34 9.30
C SER A 11 15.81 28.50 9.34
N SER A 12 16.18 29.63 8.72
CA SER A 12 15.34 30.77 8.29
C SER A 12 14.08 30.33 7.51
N PRO A 13 13.09 31.21 7.21
CA PRO A 13 11.85 30.78 6.53
C PRO A 13 12.15 30.43 5.07
N ALA A 14 12.52 29.17 4.88
CA ALA A 14 12.82 28.54 3.61
C ALA A 14 11.52 28.27 2.86
N GLY A 15 11.47 28.57 1.55
CA GLY A 15 10.31 28.25 0.71
C GLY A 15 10.07 26.73 0.64
N ILE A 16 8.84 26.32 0.29
CA ILE A 16 8.46 24.89 0.23
C ILE A 16 9.48 23.99 -0.48
N PRO A 17 10.04 24.35 -1.66
CA PRO A 17 11.04 23.50 -2.32
C PRO A 17 12.27 23.21 -1.44
N GLN A 18 12.76 24.21 -0.71
CA GLN A 18 13.89 24.05 0.21
C GLN A 18 13.52 23.19 1.42
N GLN A 19 12.28 23.25 1.90
CA GLN A 19 11.79 22.38 2.97
C GLN A 19 11.67 20.92 2.50
N VAL A 20 11.17 20.68 1.29
CA VAL A 20 11.16 19.34 0.68
C VAL A 20 12.58 18.80 0.53
N ASP A 21 13.53 19.62 0.04
CA ASP A 21 14.95 19.28 -0.02
C ASP A 21 15.56 18.97 1.34
N PHE A 22 15.17 19.69 2.38
CA PHE A 22 15.64 19.46 3.74
C PHE A 22 15.11 18.14 4.30
N TYR A 23 13.79 17.93 4.23
CA TYR A 23 13.14 16.78 4.86
C TYR A 23 13.37 15.46 4.11
N SER A 24 13.55 15.50 2.78
CA SER A 24 13.83 14.31 1.97
C SER A 24 15.22 13.70 2.22
N ARG A 25 16.14 14.45 2.84
CA ARG A 25 17.46 13.93 3.26
C ARG A 25 17.36 12.96 4.44
N PHE A 26 16.27 13.01 5.20
CA PHE A 26 16.06 12.12 6.34
C PHE A 26 15.33 10.87 5.89
N SER A 27 15.77 9.71 6.39
CA SER A 27 15.06 8.46 6.18
C SER A 27 13.79 8.43 7.04
N PRO A 28 12.63 8.08 6.46
CA PRO A 28 11.42 7.82 7.22
C PRO A 28 11.68 6.76 8.29
N SER A 29 11.39 7.07 9.55
CA SER A 29 11.55 6.10 10.63
C SER A 29 10.40 5.09 10.58
N PRO A 30 10.67 3.79 10.33
CA PRO A 30 9.64 2.77 10.42
C PRO A 30 9.19 2.62 11.87
N LEU A 31 7.94 2.24 12.06
CA LEU A 31 7.36 1.93 13.36
C LEU A 31 6.98 0.46 13.39
N SER A 32 7.33 -0.24 14.47
CA SER A 32 6.65 -1.50 14.79
C SER A 32 5.24 -1.21 15.31
N MET A 33 4.36 -2.20 15.24
CA MET A 33 2.99 -2.09 15.78
C MET A 33 2.97 -1.59 17.24
N LYS A 34 3.96 -2.01 18.04
CA LYS A 34 4.13 -1.56 19.43
C LYS A 34 4.56 -0.09 19.55
N GLN A 35 5.38 0.41 18.64
CA GLN A 35 5.91 1.79 18.68
C GLN A 35 4.94 2.83 18.13
N PHE A 36 3.92 2.42 17.36
CA PHE A 36 2.83 3.33 16.97
C PHE A 36 2.07 3.92 18.16
N LEU A 37 2.17 3.29 19.33
CA LEU A 37 1.58 3.73 20.58
C LEU A 37 2.31 4.97 21.16
N ASP A 38 3.58 5.21 20.77
CA ASP A 38 4.43 6.29 21.27
C ASP A 38 4.66 7.33 20.15
N PHE A 39 3.67 8.23 19.96
CA PHE A 39 3.65 9.17 18.83
C PHE A 39 4.66 10.33 18.99
N GLY A 40 5.25 10.79 17.87
CA GLY A 40 6.17 11.93 17.86
C GLY A 40 6.08 12.78 16.59
N GLU A 41 6.12 14.11 16.77
CA GLU A 41 5.77 15.18 15.82
C GLU A 41 6.62 15.25 14.53
N CYS A 42 7.85 14.70 14.51
CA CYS A 42 8.80 14.89 13.40
C CYS A 42 8.65 13.92 12.21
N ARG A 43 7.70 12.99 12.24
CA ARG A 43 7.70 11.83 11.30
C ARG A 43 6.94 12.08 10.00
N LEU A 44 5.88 12.89 10.03
CA LEU A 44 5.01 13.12 8.88
C LEU A 44 5.65 14.02 7.78
N PRO A 45 6.34 15.13 8.10
CA PRO A 45 7.02 15.95 7.10
C PRO A 45 8.07 15.18 6.30
N VAL A 46 8.81 14.28 6.96
CA VAL A 46 9.82 13.42 6.32
C VAL A 46 9.17 12.48 5.30
N ARG A 47 8.05 11.83 5.66
CA ARG A 47 7.31 10.92 4.75
C ARG A 47 6.76 11.66 3.54
N LEU A 48 6.15 12.83 3.75
CA LEU A 48 5.63 13.69 2.68
C LEU A 48 6.76 14.14 1.74
N ALA A 49 7.86 14.65 2.28
CA ALA A 49 8.96 15.16 1.47
C ALA A 49 9.66 14.06 0.64
N ASN A 50 9.85 12.86 1.20
CA ASN A 50 10.42 11.72 0.47
C ASN A 50 9.58 11.37 -0.76
N ILE A 51 8.26 11.24 -0.60
CA ILE A 51 7.40 10.88 -1.74
C ILE A 51 7.24 12.03 -2.72
N MET A 52 7.18 13.28 -2.26
CA MET A 52 7.16 14.46 -3.14
C MET A 52 8.39 14.52 -4.05
N LYS A 53 9.58 14.13 -3.55
CA LYS A 53 10.78 14.02 -4.38
C LYS A 53 10.66 12.95 -5.45
N GLU A 54 10.09 11.80 -5.13
CA GLU A 54 9.88 10.75 -6.13
C GLU A 54 8.83 11.14 -7.18
N ILE A 55 7.76 11.85 -6.80
CA ILE A 55 6.80 12.40 -7.77
C ILE A 55 7.55 13.30 -8.76
N SER A 56 8.44 14.18 -8.29
CA SER A 56 9.21 15.09 -9.15
C SER A 56 10.21 14.40 -10.09
N LEU A 57 10.40 13.08 -9.98
CA LEU A 57 11.22 12.28 -10.89
C LEU A 57 10.40 11.53 -11.95
N LEU A 58 9.08 11.66 -11.94
CA LEU A 58 8.23 11.11 -12.99
C LEU A 58 8.51 11.80 -14.34
N PRO A 59 8.23 11.14 -15.48
CA PRO A 59 8.38 11.75 -16.79
C PRO A 59 7.62 13.08 -16.90
N ASP A 60 8.22 14.07 -17.57
CA ASP A 60 7.65 15.42 -17.69
C ASP A 60 6.22 15.43 -18.25
N ASN A 61 5.94 14.54 -19.21
CA ASN A 61 4.61 14.41 -19.81
C ASN A 61 3.57 13.87 -18.82
N LEU A 62 3.98 13.00 -17.88
CA LEU A 62 3.13 12.53 -16.80
C LEU A 62 2.97 13.63 -15.72
N LEU A 63 4.03 14.37 -15.41
CA LEU A 63 3.97 15.50 -14.47
C LEU A 63 3.06 16.65 -14.94
N LYS A 64 2.89 16.81 -16.25
CA LYS A 64 2.01 17.83 -16.84
C LYS A 64 0.54 17.45 -16.82
N THR A 65 0.18 16.22 -16.47
CA THR A 65 -1.23 15.82 -16.46
C THR A 65 -1.96 16.54 -15.31
N PRO A 66 -3.18 17.07 -15.54
CA PRO A 66 -3.92 17.82 -14.53
C PRO A 66 -4.09 17.04 -13.21
N SER A 67 -4.30 15.73 -13.33
CA SER A 67 -4.47 14.84 -12.19
C SER A 67 -3.19 14.73 -11.32
N VAL A 68 -2.01 14.61 -11.93
CA VAL A 68 -0.74 14.56 -11.17
C VAL A 68 -0.42 15.91 -10.52
N GLN A 69 -0.70 17.01 -11.21
CA GLN A 69 -0.53 18.36 -10.66
C GLN A 69 -1.44 18.61 -9.45
N LEU A 70 -2.68 18.13 -9.51
CA LEU A 70 -3.62 18.21 -8.38
C LEU A 70 -3.07 17.46 -7.17
N VAL A 71 -2.59 16.23 -7.36
CA VAL A 71 -1.95 15.45 -6.28
C VAL A 71 -0.75 16.19 -5.71
N GLN A 72 0.15 16.73 -6.54
CA GLN A 72 1.29 17.52 -6.08
C GLN A 72 0.86 18.71 -5.20
N SER A 73 -0.18 19.43 -5.61
CA SER A 73 -0.70 20.58 -4.84
C SER A 73 -1.23 20.17 -3.46
N TRP A 74 -1.91 19.03 -3.35
CA TRP A 74 -2.38 18.51 -2.06
C TRP A 74 -1.22 18.18 -1.12
N TYR A 75 -0.16 17.51 -1.63
CA TYR A 75 1.02 17.20 -0.83
C TYR A 75 1.78 18.45 -0.39
N VAL A 76 1.91 19.45 -1.26
CA VAL A 76 2.51 20.75 -0.94
C VAL A 76 1.73 21.44 0.17
N GLN A 77 0.40 21.54 0.02
CA GLN A 77 -0.48 22.17 1.01
C GLN A 77 -0.38 21.45 2.36
N SER A 78 -0.45 20.12 2.37
CA SER A 78 -0.32 19.33 3.59
C SER A 78 1.04 19.48 4.27
N LEU A 79 2.13 19.59 3.50
CA LEU A 79 3.45 19.84 4.08
C LEU A 79 3.50 21.23 4.75
N GLN A 80 3.00 22.27 4.07
CA GLN A 80 2.96 23.63 4.63
C GLN A 80 2.19 23.66 5.95
N GLU A 81 0.96 23.13 5.94
CA GLU A 81 0.07 23.13 7.10
C GLU A 81 0.67 22.40 8.30
N ILE A 82 1.41 21.31 8.09
CA ILE A 82 2.11 20.61 9.19
C ILE A 82 3.30 21.44 9.70
N LEU A 83 4.04 22.09 8.81
CA LEU A 83 5.23 22.85 9.19
C LEU A 83 4.91 24.13 9.96
N ASP A 84 3.69 24.67 9.84
CA ASP A 84 3.20 25.79 10.65
C ASP A 84 3.14 25.46 12.16
N PHE A 85 3.19 24.17 12.53
CA PHE A 85 3.24 23.72 13.92
C PHE A 85 4.66 23.43 14.43
N LYS A 86 5.70 23.49 13.59
CA LYS A 86 7.09 23.10 13.93
C LYS A 86 7.66 23.81 15.16
N HIS A 87 7.26 25.06 15.39
CA HIS A 87 7.79 25.91 16.45
C HIS A 87 6.81 26.11 17.63
N LYS A 88 5.65 25.45 17.60
CA LYS A 88 4.65 25.53 18.67
C LYS A 88 5.04 24.57 19.80
N SER A 89 4.71 24.95 21.04
CA SER A 89 5.01 24.11 22.20
C SER A 89 4.02 22.95 22.29
N ALA A 90 4.51 21.77 22.67
CA ALA A 90 3.68 20.61 22.99
C ALA A 90 2.87 20.77 24.29
N ASP A 91 3.16 21.81 25.08
CA ASP A 91 2.40 22.13 26.30
C ASP A 91 1.19 23.06 26.03
N ASP A 92 1.04 23.56 24.80
CA ASP A 92 -0.08 24.41 24.39
C ASP A 92 -1.26 23.56 23.92
N SER A 93 -2.27 23.44 24.79
CA SER A 93 -3.51 22.71 24.52
C SER A 93 -4.26 23.21 23.28
N ASP A 94 -4.24 24.52 23.02
CA ASP A 94 -4.90 25.12 21.84
C ASP A 94 -4.11 24.84 20.55
N ALA A 95 -2.78 24.77 20.63
CA ALA A 95 -1.96 24.29 19.51
C ALA A 95 -2.22 22.81 19.19
N ILE A 96 -2.36 21.95 20.20
CA ILE A 96 -2.69 20.52 20.03
C ILE A 96 -4.06 20.34 19.39
N SER A 97 -5.08 21.09 19.84
CA SER A 97 -6.42 21.03 19.26
C SER A 97 -6.39 21.43 17.77
N ARG A 98 -5.77 22.57 17.45
CA ARG A 98 -5.63 23.04 16.07
C ARG A 98 -4.80 22.11 15.19
N PHE A 99 -3.77 21.48 15.75
CA PHE A 99 -2.99 20.45 15.05
C PHE A 99 -3.87 19.24 14.71
N THR A 100 -4.72 18.82 15.64
CA THR A 100 -5.65 17.71 15.44
C THR A 100 -6.65 17.99 14.32
N ASP A 101 -7.23 19.20 14.29
CA ASP A 101 -8.13 19.64 13.21
C ASP A 101 -7.40 19.70 11.86
N THR A 102 -6.15 20.14 11.86
CA THR A 102 -5.28 20.16 10.67
C THR A 102 -5.02 18.74 10.16
N VAL A 103 -4.70 17.79 11.05
CA VAL A 103 -4.51 16.38 10.73
C VAL A 103 -5.77 15.76 10.12
N ILE A 104 -6.95 16.06 10.67
CA ILE A 104 -8.25 15.61 10.12
C ILE A 104 -8.46 16.17 8.70
N THR A 105 -8.18 17.45 8.50
CA THR A 105 -8.29 18.12 7.20
C THR A 105 -7.35 17.48 6.17
N ILE A 106 -6.10 17.25 6.55
CA ILE A 106 -5.10 16.59 5.70
C ILE A 106 -5.52 15.17 5.34
N ARG A 107 -6.06 14.40 6.31
CA ARG A 107 -6.56 13.06 6.06
C ARG A 107 -7.66 13.07 5.00
N ASN A 108 -8.64 13.97 5.16
CA ASN A 108 -9.79 14.07 4.27
C ASN A 108 -9.37 14.54 2.87
N ARG A 109 -8.46 15.53 2.77
CA ARG A 109 -7.87 15.99 1.50
C ARG A 109 -7.24 14.84 0.71
N HIS A 110 -6.56 13.94 1.40
CA HIS A 110 -5.89 12.82 0.76
C HIS A 110 -6.78 11.60 0.44
N ASN A 111 -8.11 11.69 0.60
CA ASN A 111 -9.02 10.57 0.29
C ASN A 111 -8.93 10.15 -1.17
N ASP A 112 -8.92 11.12 -2.09
CA ASP A 112 -8.98 10.88 -3.54
C ASP A 112 -7.60 10.81 -4.22
N VAL A 113 -6.51 10.86 -3.45
CA VAL A 113 -5.13 10.79 -3.99
C VAL A 113 -4.91 9.55 -4.88
N ILE A 114 -5.44 8.40 -4.47
CA ILE A 114 -5.25 7.14 -5.20
C ILE A 114 -6.01 7.16 -6.54
N PRO A 115 -7.33 7.39 -6.58
CA PRO A 115 -8.05 7.45 -7.86
C PRO A 115 -7.55 8.60 -8.74
N THR A 116 -7.20 9.76 -8.18
CA THR A 116 -6.65 10.87 -8.97
C THR A 116 -5.27 10.52 -9.56
N MET A 117 -4.37 9.88 -8.81
CA MET A 117 -3.08 9.44 -9.36
C MET A 117 -3.27 8.41 -10.47
N ALA A 118 -4.19 7.45 -10.30
CA ALA A 118 -4.53 6.48 -11.33
C ALA A 118 -5.06 7.16 -12.60
N GLN A 119 -5.92 8.17 -12.45
CA GLN A 119 -6.41 8.99 -13.55
C GLN A 119 -5.27 9.70 -14.29
N GLY A 120 -4.28 10.24 -13.57
CA GLY A 120 -3.11 10.86 -14.20
C GLY A 120 -2.26 9.90 -15.03
N VAL A 121 -2.16 8.63 -14.62
CA VAL A 121 -1.48 7.58 -15.39
C VAL A 121 -2.31 7.19 -16.63
N ILE A 122 -3.64 7.17 -16.52
CA ILE A 122 -4.54 6.93 -17.66
C ILE A 122 -4.42 8.07 -18.68
N GLU A 123 -4.50 9.32 -18.25
CA GLU A 123 -4.33 10.53 -19.09
C GLU A 123 -3.01 10.48 -19.87
N TYR A 124 -1.93 10.08 -19.20
CA TYR A 124 -0.63 9.91 -19.82
C TYR A 124 -0.62 8.79 -20.87
N LYS A 125 -1.13 7.61 -20.51
CA LYS A 125 -1.18 6.44 -21.40
C LYS A 125 -1.99 6.70 -22.67
N GLU A 126 -3.12 7.40 -22.55
CA GLU A 126 -3.98 7.75 -23.69
C GLU A 126 -3.34 8.78 -24.62
N SER A 127 -2.56 9.73 -24.06
CA SER A 127 -1.99 10.84 -24.83
C SER A 127 -0.64 10.51 -25.47
N TYR A 128 0.19 9.70 -24.81
CA TYR A 128 1.59 9.49 -25.20
C TYR A 128 1.93 8.03 -25.51
N GLY A 129 0.98 7.11 -25.31
CA GLY A 129 1.23 5.67 -25.44
C GLY A 129 1.99 5.09 -24.25
N VAL A 130 2.58 3.91 -24.46
CA VAL A 130 3.32 3.18 -23.41
C VAL A 130 4.60 2.61 -23.98
N ASP A 131 5.73 2.96 -23.37
CA ASP A 131 7.01 2.30 -23.58
C ASP A 131 7.39 1.43 -22.37
N PRO A 132 8.15 0.33 -22.55
CA PRO A 132 8.48 -0.59 -21.45
C PRO A 132 9.24 0.06 -20.30
N VAL A 133 10.13 1.03 -20.58
CA VAL A 133 10.96 1.68 -19.55
C VAL A 133 10.09 2.58 -18.67
N THR A 134 9.28 3.44 -19.28
CA THR A 134 8.35 4.29 -18.53
C THR A 134 7.36 3.45 -17.73
N CYS A 135 6.84 2.35 -18.30
CA CYS A 135 5.99 1.41 -17.56
C CYS A 135 6.69 0.91 -16.28
N GLN A 136 7.96 0.49 -16.37
CA GLN A 136 8.73 0.01 -15.23
C GLN A 136 8.96 1.12 -14.18
N ASN A 137 9.29 2.34 -14.63
CA ASN A 137 9.53 3.48 -13.74
C ASN A 137 8.24 3.92 -13.03
N VAL A 138 7.12 3.95 -13.76
CA VAL A 138 5.80 4.27 -13.21
C VAL A 138 5.35 3.17 -12.25
N GLN A 139 5.55 1.89 -12.57
CA GLN A 139 5.23 0.79 -11.66
C GLN A 139 6.04 0.88 -10.36
N TYR A 140 7.36 1.06 -10.46
CA TYR A 140 8.25 1.26 -9.32
C TYR A 140 7.79 2.43 -8.44
N PHE A 141 7.40 3.54 -9.06
CA PHE A 141 6.85 4.69 -8.37
C PHE A 141 5.52 4.37 -7.68
N LEU A 142 4.55 3.78 -8.37
CA LEU A 142 3.21 3.52 -7.84
C LEU A 142 3.26 2.60 -6.62
N ASP A 143 4.09 1.55 -6.66
CA ASP A 143 4.28 0.65 -5.52
C ASP A 143 4.77 1.42 -4.28
N ARG A 144 5.74 2.31 -4.46
CA ARG A 144 6.31 3.14 -3.39
C ARG A 144 5.34 4.23 -2.94
N PHE A 145 4.65 4.87 -3.86
CA PHE A 145 3.65 5.89 -3.61
C PHE A 145 2.48 5.35 -2.77
N TYR A 146 1.96 4.18 -3.13
CA TYR A 146 0.88 3.54 -2.39
C TYR A 146 1.32 3.07 -1.01
N MET A 147 2.53 2.51 -0.87
CA MET A 147 3.09 2.18 0.45
C MET A 147 3.28 3.43 1.33
N SER A 148 3.79 4.53 0.77
CA SER A 148 3.88 5.82 1.47
C SER A 148 2.50 6.33 1.91
N ARG A 149 1.49 6.26 1.05
CA ARG A 149 0.12 6.70 1.35
C ARG A 149 -0.51 5.87 2.47
N ILE A 150 -0.36 4.54 2.44
CA ILE A 150 -0.85 3.65 3.51
C ILE A 150 -0.22 4.05 4.84
N SER A 151 1.09 4.28 4.84
CA SER A 151 1.84 4.67 6.02
C SER A 151 1.47 6.06 6.56
N ILE A 152 1.30 7.05 5.69
CA ILE A 152 0.82 8.39 6.06
C ILE A 152 -0.60 8.30 6.64
N ARG A 153 -1.51 7.55 6.00
CA ARG A 153 -2.87 7.33 6.50
C ARG A 153 -2.88 6.65 7.86
N MET A 154 -1.98 5.69 8.08
CA MET A 154 -1.82 5.03 9.37
C MET A 154 -1.50 6.05 10.47
N LEU A 155 -0.50 6.92 10.27
CA LEU A 155 -0.16 7.97 11.22
C LEU A 155 -1.32 8.94 11.48
N LEU A 156 -1.94 9.46 10.42
CA LEU A 156 -3.04 10.41 10.54
C LEU A 156 -4.23 9.80 11.29
N ASN A 157 -4.58 8.56 10.96
CA ASN A 157 -5.68 7.84 11.61
C ASN A 157 -5.40 7.56 13.09
N GLN A 158 -4.18 7.12 13.42
CA GLN A 158 -3.78 6.90 14.80
C GLN A 158 -3.91 8.18 15.62
N HIS A 159 -3.40 9.30 15.11
CA HIS A 159 -3.53 10.59 15.77
C HIS A 159 -5.00 11.01 15.95
N THR A 160 -5.81 10.94 14.89
CA THR A 160 -7.23 11.33 14.99
C THR A 160 -8.03 10.43 15.94
N LEU A 161 -7.78 9.12 15.96
CA LEU A 161 -8.53 8.20 16.80
C LEU A 161 -8.15 8.32 18.29
N LEU A 162 -6.90 8.68 18.58
CA LEU A 162 -6.42 8.85 19.96
C LEU A 162 -6.69 10.26 20.52
N PHE A 163 -6.63 11.29 19.68
CA PHE A 163 -6.67 12.69 20.13
C PHE A 163 -7.81 13.53 19.52
N GLY A 164 -8.50 13.06 18.48
CA GLY A 164 -9.51 13.83 17.74
C GLY A 164 -10.96 13.67 18.21
N GLY A 165 -11.23 12.78 19.16
CA GLY A 165 -12.58 12.59 19.70
C GLY A 165 -12.81 13.33 21.03
N LYS A 166 -14.00 13.92 21.22
CA LYS A 166 -14.50 14.27 22.57
C LYS A 166 -14.72 13.03 23.45
N ILE A 167 -14.80 11.85 22.83
CA ILE A 167 -14.95 10.56 23.48
C ILE A 167 -13.59 9.84 23.37
N LYS A 168 -12.92 9.62 24.50
CA LYS A 168 -11.59 8.99 24.59
C LYS A 168 -11.56 7.53 24.11
N VAL A 169 -12.72 6.92 23.94
CA VAL A 169 -12.89 5.50 23.59
C VAL A 169 -13.92 5.41 22.46
N ASN A 170 -13.54 4.82 21.33
CA ASN A 170 -14.48 4.58 20.22
C ASN A 170 -15.63 3.68 20.72
N PRO A 171 -16.90 4.15 20.73
CA PRO A 171 -18.03 3.35 21.22
C PRO A 171 -18.24 2.04 20.45
N ALA A 172 -17.89 2.03 19.15
CA ALA A 172 -18.02 0.84 18.31
C ALA A 172 -16.95 -0.21 18.61
N HIS A 173 -15.74 0.22 19.02
CA HIS A 173 -14.61 -0.67 19.28
C HIS A 173 -13.79 -0.22 20.49
N PRO A 174 -14.31 -0.40 21.71
CA PRO A 174 -13.72 0.17 22.92
C PRO A 174 -12.37 -0.45 23.33
N LYS A 175 -12.02 -1.61 22.75
CA LYS A 175 -10.76 -2.32 23.02
C LYS A 175 -9.63 -1.98 22.03
N HIS A 176 -9.93 -1.21 20.99
CA HIS A 176 -8.92 -0.84 20.01
C HIS A 176 -8.04 0.30 20.52
N ILE A 177 -6.77 0.26 20.14
CA ILE A 177 -5.83 1.37 20.35
C ILE A 177 -5.66 2.08 19.02
N GLY A 178 -6.33 3.21 18.86
CA GLY A 178 -6.49 3.86 17.56
C GLY A 178 -7.15 2.91 16.57
N SER A 179 -6.47 2.59 15.47
CA SER A 179 -6.94 1.63 14.46
C SER A 179 -6.42 0.20 14.67
N ILE A 180 -5.69 -0.07 15.75
CA ILE A 180 -5.06 -1.37 16.03
C ILE A 180 -5.95 -2.15 17.00
N ASP A 181 -6.23 -3.40 16.68
CA ASP A 181 -6.87 -4.35 17.58
C ASP A 181 -5.80 -5.29 18.17
N PRO A 182 -5.55 -5.25 19.48
CA PRO A 182 -4.58 -6.12 20.13
C PRO A 182 -5.01 -7.59 20.17
N THR A 183 -6.30 -7.88 19.95
CA THR A 183 -6.89 -9.22 20.03
C THR A 183 -7.72 -9.52 18.79
N CYS A 184 -7.23 -9.13 17.61
CA CYS A 184 -7.97 -9.25 16.36
C CYS A 184 -8.27 -10.70 16.03
N ASN A 185 -9.56 -11.05 15.99
CA ASN A 185 -10.00 -12.36 15.53
C ASN A 185 -9.99 -12.41 14.01
N VAL A 186 -8.92 -13.01 13.46
CA VAL A 186 -8.69 -13.13 12.02
C VAL A 186 -9.86 -13.83 11.32
N VAL A 187 -10.45 -14.83 11.97
CA VAL A 187 -11.53 -15.63 11.40
C VAL A 187 -12.78 -14.79 11.18
N GLU A 188 -13.12 -13.91 12.13
CA GLU A 188 -14.27 -13.00 12.02
C GLU A 188 -14.03 -11.96 10.91
N VAL A 189 -12.85 -11.35 10.85
CA VAL A 189 -12.52 -10.39 9.78
C VAL A 189 -12.62 -11.03 8.39
N ILE A 190 -12.21 -12.28 8.26
CA ILE A 190 -12.33 -13.04 7.00
C ILE A 190 -13.78 -13.35 6.67
N LYS A 191 -14.61 -13.72 7.67
CA LYS A 191 -16.04 -13.93 7.49
C LYS A 191 -16.73 -12.64 7.02
N ASP A 192 -16.45 -11.51 7.67
CA ASP A 192 -16.99 -10.20 7.29
C ASP A 192 -16.60 -9.82 5.86
N GLY A 193 -15.34 -10.08 5.47
CA GLY A 193 -14.87 -9.88 4.11
C GLY A 193 -15.53 -10.81 3.08
N TYR A 194 -16.13 -11.92 3.56
CA TYR A 194 -16.73 -12.97 2.75
C TYR A 194 -18.27 -12.97 2.75
N GLU A 195 -18.98 -12.26 3.63
CA GLU A 195 -20.42 -12.46 3.90
C GLU A 195 -21.35 -12.47 2.65
N ASN A 196 -20.87 -12.05 1.48
CA ASN A 196 -21.56 -12.19 0.19
C ASN A 196 -21.36 -13.52 -0.57
N ALA A 197 -20.45 -14.42 -0.16
CA ALA A 197 -20.27 -15.72 -0.80
C ALA A 197 -20.85 -16.86 0.05
N LYS A 198 -21.68 -17.68 -0.57
CA LYS A 198 -22.68 -18.52 0.11
C LYS A 198 -22.12 -19.84 0.70
N ARG A 199 -20.79 -20.05 0.73
CA ARG A 199 -20.18 -21.31 1.22
C ARG A 199 -18.69 -21.15 1.55
N LEU A 200 -18.33 -20.84 2.79
CA LEU A 200 -16.97 -21.06 3.32
C LEU A 200 -16.88 -22.52 3.75
N SER A 201 -15.99 -23.32 3.16
CA SER A 201 -16.02 -24.76 3.39
C SER A 201 -15.22 -25.26 4.61
N LYS A 202 -14.18 -24.54 5.10
CA LYS A 202 -13.39 -24.94 6.30
C LYS A 202 -12.62 -23.74 6.89
N LEU A 203 -13.15 -23.10 7.93
CA LEU A 203 -12.35 -22.22 8.80
C LEU A 203 -11.84 -23.06 9.98
N SER A 204 -10.65 -22.74 10.51
CA SER A 204 -10.14 -23.39 11.72
C SER A 204 -11.12 -23.14 12.88
N ASP A 205 -11.44 -24.17 13.66
CA ASP A 205 -12.33 -24.06 14.84
C ASP A 205 -11.65 -23.36 16.03
N GLN A 206 -10.33 -23.10 15.96
CA GLN A 206 -9.63 -22.39 17.02
C GLN A 206 -9.64 -20.87 16.79
N PRO A 207 -9.89 -20.06 17.84
CA PRO A 207 -9.80 -18.60 17.73
C PRO A 207 -8.36 -18.19 17.45
N MET A 208 -8.13 -17.55 16.30
CA MET A 208 -6.81 -17.08 15.86
C MET A 208 -6.72 -15.59 16.12
N GLN A 209 -5.96 -15.22 17.15
CA GLN A 209 -5.79 -13.84 17.58
C GLN A 209 -4.41 -13.32 17.17
N VAL A 210 -4.39 -12.16 16.51
CA VAL A 210 -3.16 -11.43 16.17
C VAL A 210 -3.32 -9.96 16.49
N VAL A 211 -2.20 -9.27 16.72
CA VAL A 211 -2.20 -7.81 16.84
C VAL A 211 -2.10 -7.23 15.43
N CYS A 212 -3.19 -6.66 14.91
CA CYS A 212 -3.19 -6.10 13.57
C CYS A 212 -4.14 -4.90 13.43
N VAL A 213 -4.21 -4.34 12.22
CA VAL A 213 -5.20 -3.33 11.85
C VAL A 213 -6.33 -4.06 11.10
N PRO A 214 -7.51 -4.29 11.72
CA PRO A 214 -8.56 -5.13 11.14
C PRO A 214 -9.01 -4.65 9.76
N SER A 215 -9.11 -3.34 9.55
CA SER A 215 -9.50 -2.77 8.25
C SER A 215 -8.51 -3.08 7.14
N HIS A 216 -7.20 -3.16 7.42
CA HIS A 216 -6.20 -3.54 6.42
C HIS A 216 -6.37 -5.01 6.02
N LEU A 217 -6.54 -5.90 7.01
CA LEU A 217 -6.80 -7.32 6.75
C LEU A 217 -8.10 -7.50 5.96
N TYR A 218 -9.17 -6.81 6.37
CA TYR A 218 -10.45 -6.80 5.67
C TYR A 218 -10.30 -6.42 4.20
N HIS A 219 -9.63 -5.30 3.89
CA HIS A 219 -9.46 -4.87 2.50
C HIS A 219 -8.66 -5.87 1.66
N MET A 220 -7.59 -6.46 2.20
CA MET A 220 -6.80 -7.46 1.48
C MET A 220 -7.65 -8.70 1.17
N VAL A 221 -8.36 -9.20 2.17
CA VAL A 221 -9.19 -10.40 2.05
C VAL A 221 -10.41 -10.16 1.14
N PHE A 222 -11.06 -9.01 1.26
CA PHE A 222 -12.17 -8.59 0.42
C PHE A 222 -11.78 -8.53 -1.06
N GLU A 223 -10.64 -7.90 -1.39
CA GLU A 223 -10.16 -7.83 -2.77
C GLU A 223 -9.76 -9.21 -3.32
N LEU A 224 -9.14 -10.07 -2.50
CA LEU A 224 -8.88 -11.46 -2.89
C LEU A 224 -10.16 -12.23 -3.18
N PHE A 225 -11.19 -12.06 -2.35
CA PHE A 225 -12.48 -12.72 -2.57
C PHE A 225 -13.16 -12.22 -3.84
N LYS A 226 -13.19 -10.91 -4.09
CA LYS A 226 -13.74 -10.34 -5.32
C LYS A 226 -13.05 -10.92 -6.56
N ASN A 227 -11.72 -11.02 -6.54
CA ASN A 227 -10.94 -11.60 -7.63
C ASN A 227 -11.23 -13.11 -7.80
N ALA A 228 -11.28 -13.85 -6.70
CA ALA A 228 -11.60 -15.28 -6.73
C ALA A 228 -13.02 -15.55 -7.24
N MET A 229 -14.02 -14.79 -6.78
CA MET A 229 -15.42 -14.89 -7.23
C MET A 229 -15.54 -14.57 -8.72
N ARG A 230 -14.89 -13.48 -9.18
CA ARG A 230 -14.86 -13.12 -10.60
C ARG A 230 -14.32 -14.26 -11.45
N ALA A 231 -13.17 -14.82 -11.06
CA ALA A 231 -12.58 -15.95 -11.77
C ALA A 231 -13.51 -17.16 -11.78
N THR A 232 -14.12 -17.53 -10.64
CA THR A 232 -15.10 -18.63 -10.57
C THR A 232 -16.30 -18.40 -11.49
N MET A 233 -16.82 -17.16 -11.55
CA MET A 233 -17.96 -16.81 -12.39
C MET A 233 -17.62 -16.86 -13.88
N GLU A 234 -16.50 -16.26 -14.30
CA GLU A 234 -16.07 -16.24 -15.70
C GLU A 234 -15.80 -17.66 -16.24
N HIS A 235 -15.19 -18.54 -15.44
CA HIS A 235 -14.84 -19.91 -15.88
C HIS A 235 -16.00 -20.90 -15.83
N ASN A 236 -17.06 -20.62 -15.06
CA ASN A 236 -18.23 -21.50 -14.92
C ASN A 236 -19.51 -20.88 -15.51
N ALA A 237 -19.39 -19.78 -16.27
CA ALA A 237 -20.51 -19.07 -16.88
C ALA A 237 -21.38 -20.01 -17.72
N ASP A 238 -20.76 -20.89 -18.52
CA ASP A 238 -21.46 -21.85 -19.39
C ASP A 238 -22.17 -22.97 -18.61
N ARG A 239 -21.72 -23.27 -17.39
CA ARG A 239 -22.22 -24.39 -16.58
C ARG A 239 -23.35 -23.97 -15.64
N GLY A 240 -23.44 -22.68 -15.29
CA GLY A 240 -24.41 -22.17 -14.31
C GLY A 240 -24.25 -22.73 -12.88
N VAL A 241 -23.18 -23.49 -12.62
CA VAL A 241 -22.86 -24.09 -11.33
C VAL A 241 -21.52 -23.55 -10.86
N TYR A 242 -21.53 -22.82 -9.74
CA TYR A 242 -20.34 -22.17 -9.19
C TYR A 242 -19.79 -22.98 -8.01
N PRO A 243 -18.56 -23.54 -8.11
CA PRO A 243 -17.93 -24.24 -7.00
C PRO A 243 -17.68 -23.27 -5.82
N PRO A 244 -17.72 -23.77 -4.58
CA PRO A 244 -17.44 -22.94 -3.42
C PRO A 244 -15.96 -22.57 -3.35
N ILE A 245 -15.68 -21.34 -2.95
CA ILE A 245 -14.31 -20.85 -2.71
C ILE A 245 -13.81 -21.44 -1.38
N GLN A 246 -12.65 -22.07 -1.42
CA GLN A 246 -12.04 -22.67 -0.24
C GLN A 246 -11.03 -21.70 0.38
N VAL A 247 -11.10 -21.52 1.69
CA VAL A 247 -10.19 -20.64 2.43
C VAL A 247 -9.50 -21.46 3.48
N HIS A 248 -8.18 -21.35 3.57
CA HIS A 248 -7.38 -21.96 4.61
C HIS A 248 -6.66 -20.87 5.37
N VAL A 249 -6.83 -20.85 6.69
CA VAL A 249 -6.18 -19.90 7.59
C VAL A 249 -5.28 -20.69 8.52
N THR A 250 -4.00 -20.35 8.55
CA THR A 250 -3.00 -21.00 9.40
C THR A 250 -2.20 -19.95 10.14
N LEU A 251 -2.04 -20.14 11.45
CA LEU A 251 -1.22 -19.30 12.32
C LEU A 251 -0.05 -20.15 12.79
N GLY A 252 1.12 -19.88 12.25
CA GLY A 252 2.40 -20.42 12.68
C GLY A 252 2.99 -19.60 13.82
N LYS A 253 4.25 -19.89 14.17
CA LYS A 253 4.99 -19.14 15.20
C LYS A 253 5.33 -17.71 14.76
N GLU A 254 5.64 -17.54 13.48
CA GLU A 254 6.10 -16.28 12.89
C GLU A 254 5.10 -15.73 11.87
N ASP A 255 4.30 -16.59 11.24
CA ASP A 255 3.46 -16.25 10.10
C ASP A 255 1.98 -16.51 10.33
N LEU A 256 1.15 -15.55 9.92
CA LEU A 256 -0.26 -15.74 9.61
C LEU A 256 -0.41 -15.88 8.09
N THR A 257 -0.95 -17.00 7.64
CA THR A 257 -1.23 -17.25 6.21
C THR A 257 -2.73 -17.38 5.98
N VAL A 258 -3.24 -16.64 4.99
CA VAL A 258 -4.61 -16.77 4.48
C VAL A 258 -4.53 -17.19 3.03
N LYS A 259 -4.96 -18.41 2.72
CA LYS A 259 -4.93 -19.00 1.37
C LYS A 259 -6.34 -19.14 0.82
N VAL A 260 -6.63 -18.44 -0.26
CA VAL A 260 -7.88 -18.51 -1.02
C VAL A 260 -7.65 -19.38 -2.25
N ILE A 261 -8.41 -20.46 -2.35
CA ILE A 261 -8.29 -21.46 -3.41
C ILE A 261 -9.59 -21.50 -4.20
N ASN A 262 -9.48 -21.23 -5.50
CA ASN A 262 -10.52 -21.52 -6.46
C ASN A 262 -10.25 -22.91 -7.06
N ARG A 263 -11.21 -23.83 -6.95
CA ARG A 263 -11.10 -25.12 -7.63
C ARG A 263 -11.77 -25.01 -8.99
N GLU A 264 -11.00 -25.26 -10.04
CA GLU A 264 -11.60 -25.67 -11.30
C GLU A 264 -12.13 -27.10 -11.16
N PRO A 265 -13.36 -27.39 -11.62
CA PRO A 265 -13.79 -28.77 -11.72
C PRO A 265 -12.94 -29.47 -12.78
N VAL A 266 -12.15 -30.47 -12.37
CA VAL A 266 -11.45 -31.38 -13.27
C VAL A 266 -12.48 -31.95 -14.25
N ASN A 267 -12.30 -31.69 -15.54
CA ASN A 267 -13.14 -32.27 -16.60
C ASN A 267 -12.85 -33.79 -16.67
N PRO A 268 -13.81 -34.69 -16.42
CA PRO A 268 -13.56 -36.13 -16.56
C PRO A 268 -13.63 -36.61 -18.03
N VAL A 269 -13.93 -35.75 -19.00
CA VAL A 269 -14.40 -36.17 -20.33
C VAL A 269 -13.52 -35.70 -21.51
N ALA A 270 -12.44 -34.95 -21.27
CA ALA A 270 -11.47 -34.64 -22.32
C ALA A 270 -10.16 -35.38 -22.03
N GLY A 271 -9.88 -36.42 -22.81
CA GLY A 271 -8.68 -37.24 -22.68
C GLY A 271 -7.40 -36.41 -22.66
N ASN A 272 -6.49 -36.79 -21.76
CA ASN A 272 -5.04 -36.54 -21.81
C ASN A 272 -4.56 -35.12 -22.18
N GLY A 273 -5.17 -34.08 -21.61
CA GLY A 273 -4.54 -32.75 -21.49
C GLY A 273 -4.11 -32.49 -20.04
N PRO A 274 -2.99 -31.78 -19.78
CA PRO A 274 -2.65 -31.38 -18.41
C PRO A 274 -3.80 -30.53 -17.86
N GLY A 275 -4.42 -30.98 -16.77
CA GLY A 275 -5.46 -30.22 -16.10
C GLY A 275 -4.95 -28.82 -15.75
N VAL A 276 -5.77 -27.81 -15.99
CA VAL A 276 -5.41 -26.42 -15.65
C VAL A 276 -5.24 -26.35 -14.12
N PRO A 277 -4.08 -25.85 -13.63
CA PRO A 277 -3.81 -25.82 -12.21
C PRO A 277 -4.76 -24.84 -11.51
N PRO A 278 -5.22 -25.17 -10.28
CA PRO A 278 -6.11 -24.28 -9.53
C PRO A 278 -5.45 -22.92 -9.28
N LEU A 279 -6.19 -21.84 -9.50
CA LEU A 279 -5.75 -20.50 -9.11
C LEU A 279 -5.72 -20.38 -7.59
N VAL A 280 -4.51 -20.22 -7.07
CA VAL A 280 -4.22 -20.07 -5.63
C VAL A 280 -3.74 -18.65 -5.38
N HIS A 281 -4.47 -17.93 -4.53
CA HIS A 281 -4.08 -16.62 -4.02
C HIS A 281 -3.78 -16.73 -2.52
N SER A 282 -2.69 -16.12 -2.06
CA SER A 282 -2.27 -16.19 -0.66
C SER A 282 -1.84 -14.84 -0.12
N ILE A 283 -2.27 -14.52 1.10
CA ILE A 283 -1.75 -13.44 1.93
C ILE A 283 -0.83 -14.06 2.97
N LEU A 284 0.36 -13.47 3.10
CA LEU A 284 1.28 -13.73 4.20
C LEU A 284 1.42 -12.46 5.04
N ALA A 285 1.22 -12.58 6.34
CA ALA A 285 1.41 -11.50 7.30
C ALA A 285 2.20 -12.01 8.50
N MET A 286 2.99 -11.15 9.13
CA MET A 286 3.72 -11.53 10.35
C MET A 286 2.72 -11.73 11.50
N ALA A 287 2.83 -12.86 12.20
CA ALA A 287 2.04 -13.17 13.40
C ALA A 287 2.50 -12.34 14.62
N LEU A 288 3.80 -12.03 14.69
CA LEU A 288 4.40 -11.29 15.79
C LEU A 288 4.38 -9.78 15.54
N SER A 289 3.82 -9.03 16.50
CA SER A 289 3.69 -7.57 16.43
C SER A 289 5.03 -6.84 16.48
N THR A 290 6.06 -7.47 17.06
CA THR A 290 7.44 -6.98 17.09
C THR A 290 8.14 -7.04 15.75
N GLU A 291 7.71 -7.96 14.88
CA GLU A 291 8.28 -8.18 13.54
C GLU A 291 7.41 -7.53 12.45
N SER A 292 6.19 -7.13 12.80
CA SER A 292 5.31 -6.26 12.01
C SER A 292 5.83 -4.82 11.98
N ILE A 293 6.87 -4.60 11.19
CA ILE A 293 7.54 -3.32 11.00
C ILE A 293 7.08 -2.69 9.67
N GLU A 294 6.79 -1.38 9.68
CA GLU A 294 6.50 -0.65 8.45
C GLU A 294 7.62 -0.79 7.40
N ARG A 295 7.25 -1.13 6.17
CA ARG A 295 8.13 -1.02 5.01
C ARG A 295 7.90 0.32 4.33
N LEU A 296 8.84 1.26 4.48
CA LEU A 296 8.71 2.63 3.97
C LEU A 296 9.61 2.86 2.75
N PRO A 297 9.12 3.56 1.72
CA PRO A 297 9.98 4.04 0.66
C PRO A 297 10.93 5.12 1.21
N VAL A 298 12.20 5.02 0.84
CA VAL A 298 13.23 6.00 1.18
C VAL A 298 13.76 6.62 -0.10
N TYR A 299 13.66 7.94 -0.20
CA TYR A 299 14.29 8.69 -1.28
C TYR A 299 15.79 8.82 -1.01
N ASN A 300 16.60 8.30 -1.92
CA ASN A 300 18.05 8.37 -1.88
C ASN A 300 18.62 8.15 -3.29
N LYS A 301 19.96 8.09 -3.41
CA LYS A 301 20.63 7.85 -4.68
C LYS A 301 20.22 6.52 -5.35
N SER A 302 19.92 5.48 -4.57
CA SER A 302 19.45 4.20 -5.10
C SER A 302 18.05 4.34 -5.70
N ALA A 303 17.12 4.99 -5.00
CA ALA A 303 15.79 5.27 -5.55
C ALA A 303 15.87 6.15 -6.81
N TRP A 304 16.69 7.20 -6.80
CA TRP A 304 16.90 8.09 -7.95
C TRP A 304 17.41 7.35 -9.20
N ARG A 305 18.26 6.33 -9.04
CA ARG A 305 18.75 5.51 -10.17
C ARG A 305 17.64 4.76 -10.90
N HIS A 306 16.59 4.32 -10.20
CA HIS A 306 15.46 3.64 -10.84
C HIS A 306 14.70 4.55 -11.82
N TYR A 307 14.74 5.88 -11.63
CA TYR A 307 14.08 6.84 -12.52
C TYR A 307 14.96 7.29 -13.68
N THR A 308 16.25 6.98 -13.65
CA THR A 308 17.26 7.47 -14.61
C THR A 308 17.97 6.34 -15.35
N ALA A 309 17.61 5.09 -15.06
CA ALA A 309 18.12 3.94 -15.80
C ALA A 309 17.63 3.99 -17.25
N ASN A 310 18.58 3.88 -18.18
CA ASN A 310 18.31 3.80 -19.62
C ASN A 310 18.08 2.34 -20.03
N HIS A 311 17.66 2.12 -21.28
CA HIS A 311 17.59 0.80 -21.89
C HIS A 311 18.95 0.10 -21.78
N GLU A 312 19.03 -0.93 -20.95
CA GLU A 312 20.15 -1.87 -20.92
C GLU A 312 19.82 -3.05 -21.84
N ALA A 313 20.85 -3.68 -22.40
CA ALA A 313 20.64 -4.90 -23.17
C ALA A 313 20.13 -6.00 -22.22
N ASP A 314 19.21 -6.84 -22.71
CA ASP A 314 18.71 -7.96 -21.91
C ASP A 314 19.87 -8.87 -21.48
N ASP A 315 19.87 -9.24 -20.19
CA ASP A 315 20.90 -10.13 -19.59
C ASP A 315 20.91 -11.54 -20.20
N TRP A 316 19.86 -11.88 -20.96
CA TRP A 316 19.65 -13.21 -21.54
C TRP A 316 19.32 -13.10 -23.03
N CYS A 317 19.68 -14.15 -23.79
CA CYS A 317 19.37 -14.21 -25.21
C CYS A 317 17.86 -14.09 -25.44
N VAL A 318 17.44 -13.08 -26.19
CA VAL A 318 16.08 -12.96 -26.71
C VAL A 318 16.00 -13.79 -28.01
N PRO A 319 15.19 -14.86 -28.06
CA PRO A 319 15.06 -15.65 -29.28
C PRO A 319 14.44 -14.80 -30.40
N SER A 320 14.80 -15.11 -31.65
CA SER A 320 14.18 -14.48 -32.82
C SER A 320 12.66 -14.68 -32.79
N SER A 321 11.91 -13.64 -33.16
CA SER A 321 10.47 -13.74 -33.42
C SER A 321 10.15 -14.72 -34.57
N GLU A 322 11.13 -14.95 -35.44
CA GLU A 322 11.11 -15.94 -36.51
C GLU A 322 12.22 -16.97 -36.26
N PRO A 323 11.97 -17.97 -35.41
CA PRO A 323 12.94 -19.02 -35.17
C PRO A 323 13.15 -19.85 -36.43
N LYS A 324 14.41 -20.20 -36.71
CA LYS A 324 14.78 -20.96 -37.90
C LYS A 324 14.12 -22.35 -37.87
N ASP A 325 13.44 -22.71 -38.94
CA ASP A 325 12.89 -24.05 -39.11
C ASP A 325 14.02 -25.07 -39.36
N MET A 326 14.21 -25.97 -38.41
CA MET A 326 15.25 -27.00 -38.44
C MET A 326 14.76 -28.33 -39.03
N THR A 327 13.50 -28.43 -39.48
CA THR A 327 12.92 -29.67 -40.00
C THR A 327 13.56 -30.15 -41.32
N THR A 328 14.23 -29.27 -42.06
CA THR A 328 14.91 -29.57 -43.32
C THR A 328 16.38 -30.00 -43.17
N PHE A 329 16.96 -29.85 -41.96
CA PHE A 329 18.32 -30.32 -41.68
C PHE A 329 18.32 -31.81 -41.34
N ARG A 330 18.40 -32.67 -42.36
CA ARG A 330 18.83 -34.06 -42.17
C ARG A 330 20.33 -34.05 -41.90
N SER A 331 20.73 -34.62 -40.76
CA SER A 331 22.13 -34.95 -40.46
C SER A 331 22.70 -35.82 -41.58
N ILE A 332 23.72 -35.29 -42.27
CA ILE A 332 24.54 -36.02 -43.26
C ILE A 332 25.50 -36.94 -42.50
#